data_AF-A0A2D4GRV2-F1
#
_entry.id   AF-A0A2D4GRV2-F1
#
_cell.length_a   1.000
_cell.length_b   1.000
_cell.length_c   1.000
_cell.angle_alpha   90.00
_cell.angle_beta   90.00
_cell.angle_gamma   90.00
#
_symmetry.space_group_name_H-M   'P 1'
#
loop_
_entity.id
_entity.type
_entity.pdbx_description
1 polymer ?
#
loop_
_entity_poly.entity_id
_entity_poly.type
_entity_poly.pdbx_seq_one_letter_code
_entity_poly.pdbx_strand_id
1 'polypeptide(L)'
;MKNGNVGIKVTYMDEEHLFSVEQITAMLLTKLKETAENNLKKPVTDCVISVPSFFTDAERRSLLDAAQVVGLNCLRLMNDMTAVALNYGIYKQDLPVAEEKPRIVVFIDMGHSAFQVSACAFNKGKLKVL
;
A
#
# COMPACT_ATOMS: atom_id res chain seq x y z
N MET A 1 -5.29 20.73 13.50
CA MET A 1 -5.28 21.72 12.39
C MET A 1 -6.57 22.56 12.46
N LYS A 2 -6.63 23.74 11.83
CA LYS A 2 -7.81 24.64 11.90
C LYS A 2 -9.11 24.01 11.36
N ASN A 3 -9.00 22.94 10.57
CA ASN A 3 -10.09 22.17 9.97
C ASN A 3 -10.52 20.95 10.80
N GLY A 4 -9.96 20.72 12.00
CA GLY A 4 -10.25 19.55 12.83
C GLY A 4 -9.36 18.33 12.57
N ASN A 5 -8.51 18.35 11.54
CA ASN A 5 -7.59 17.24 11.25
C ASN A 5 -6.41 17.19 12.23
N VAL A 6 -5.82 16.00 12.37
CA VAL A 6 -4.55 15.79 13.09
C VAL A 6 -3.41 16.48 12.33
N GLY A 7 -2.49 17.10 13.07
CA GLY A 7 -1.28 17.70 12.50
C GLY A 7 -0.08 17.43 13.40
N ILE A 8 1.11 17.36 12.79
CA ILE A 8 2.38 17.07 13.44
C ILE A 8 3.16 18.37 13.54
N LYS A 9 3.38 18.85 14.77
CA LYS A 9 4.17 20.05 15.04
C LYS A 9 5.62 19.66 15.34
N VAL A 10 6.57 20.24 14.63
CA VAL A 10 8.01 20.00 14.80
C VAL A 10 8.78 21.31 14.74
N THR A 11 9.93 21.37 15.39
CA THR A 11 10.92 22.43 15.16
C THR A 11 11.86 21.97 14.05
N TYR A 12 11.96 22.74 12.97
CA TYR A 12 12.84 22.47 11.85
C TYR A 12 13.52 23.76 11.44
N MET A 13 14.86 23.73 11.31
CA MET A 13 15.67 24.93 11.02
C MET A 13 15.37 26.11 11.96
N ASP A 14 15.28 25.83 13.26
CA ASP A 14 14.97 26.80 14.33
C ASP A 14 13.58 27.47 14.23
N GLU A 15 12.71 27.00 13.34
CA GLU A 15 11.33 27.48 13.18
C GLU A 15 10.31 26.40 13.55
N GLU A 16 9.15 26.82 14.07
CA GLU A 16 8.03 25.90 14.31
C GLU A 16 7.24 25.64 13.03
N HIS A 17 7.19 24.38 12.61
CA HIS A 17 6.40 23.94 11.46
C HIS A 17 5.26 23.01 11.91
N LEU A 18 4.11 23.17 11.26
CA LEU A 18 2.96 22.28 11.42
C LEU A 18 2.69 21.57 10.10
N PHE A 19 2.88 20.25 10.08
CA PHE A 19 2.66 19.42 8.90
C PHE A 19 1.36 18.61 9.01
N SER A 20 0.68 18.41 7.89
CA SER A 20 -0.40 17.43 7.80
C SER A 20 0.15 16.00 7.71
N VAL A 21 -0.70 15.00 7.94
CA VAL A 21 -0.32 13.59 7.77
C VAL A 21 0.12 13.32 6.33
N GLU A 22 -0.61 13.87 5.35
CA GLU A 22 -0.30 13.75 3.92
C GLU A 22 1.07 14.33 3.59
N GLN A 23 1.46 15.46 4.18
CA GLN A 23 2.79 16.05 3.98
C GLN A 23 3.89 15.16 4.56
N ILE A 24 3.70 14.60 5.76
CA ILE A 24 4.67 13.67 6.36
C ILE A 24 4.78 12.40 5.51
N THR A 25 3.66 11.85 5.06
CA THR A 25 3.63 10.69 4.16
C THR A 25 4.29 11.01 2.82
N ALA A 26 4.07 12.20 2.26
CA ALA A 26 4.72 12.65 1.04
C ALA A 26 6.25 12.72 1.22
N MET A 27 6.75 13.22 2.35
CA MET A 27 8.19 13.22 2.63
C MET A 27 8.78 11.80 2.62
N LEU A 28 8.07 10.82 3.19
CA LEU A 28 8.47 9.40 3.11
C LEU A 28 8.46 8.89 1.67
N LEU A 29 7.39 9.18 0.90
CA LEU A 29 7.27 8.77 -0.50
C LEU A 29 8.36 9.40 -1.37
N THR A 30 8.75 10.67 -1.13
CA THR A 30 9.88 11.32 -1.78
C THR A 30 11.15 10.50 -1.55
N LYS A 31 11.42 10.10 -0.31
CA LYS A 31 12.63 9.33 0.00
C LYS A 31 12.63 7.96 -0.66
N LEU A 32 11.48 7.28 -0.70
CA LEU A 32 11.33 5.99 -1.36
C LEU A 32 11.49 6.11 -2.88
N LYS A 33 10.92 7.15 -3.50
CA LYS A 33 11.10 7.48 -4.92
C LYS A 33 12.57 7.71 -5.25
N GLU A 34 13.26 8.57 -4.52
CA GLU A 34 14.71 8.81 -4.69
C GLU A 34 15.51 7.51 -4.59
N THR A 35 15.18 6.66 -3.62
CA THR A 35 15.86 5.37 -3.43
C THR A 35 15.66 4.45 -4.64
N ALA A 36 14.44 4.37 -5.16
CA ALA A 36 14.11 3.59 -6.35
C ALA A 36 14.80 4.15 -7.60
N GLU A 37 14.74 5.47 -7.83
CA GLU A 37 15.37 6.13 -8.98
C GLU A 37 16.89 5.96 -8.96
N ASN A 38 17.52 6.07 -7.79
CA ASN A 38 18.95 5.84 -7.61
C ASN A 38 19.35 4.40 -7.92
N ASN A 39 18.49 3.41 -7.66
CA ASN A 39 18.74 2.01 -7.99
C ASN A 39 18.52 1.73 -9.48
N LEU A 40 17.39 2.18 -10.03
CA LEU A 40 16.96 1.93 -11.41
C LEU A 40 17.71 2.79 -12.46
N LYS A 41 18.36 3.87 -12.01
CA LYS A 41 18.99 4.89 -12.87
C LYS A 41 18.03 5.51 -13.89
N LYS A 42 16.74 5.59 -13.52
CA LYS A 42 15.65 6.09 -14.35
C LYS A 42 14.62 6.80 -13.48
N PRO A 43 13.89 7.79 -14.02
CA PRO A 43 12.76 8.40 -13.33
C PRO A 43 11.68 7.36 -12.97
N VAL A 44 11.04 7.55 -11.81
CA VAL A 44 9.90 6.75 -11.36
C VAL A 44 8.65 7.62 -11.36
N THR A 45 7.72 7.31 -12.25
CA THR A 45 6.49 8.09 -12.48
C THR A 45 5.25 7.45 -11.91
N ASP A 46 5.18 6.12 -11.95
CA ASP A 46 3.98 5.35 -11.60
C ASP A 46 4.25 4.45 -10.41
N CYS A 47 3.24 4.27 -9.55
CA CYS A 47 3.32 3.36 -8.42
C CYS A 47 2.00 2.64 -8.15
N VAL A 48 2.10 1.55 -7.40
CA VAL A 48 0.98 0.88 -6.74
C VAL A 48 1.35 0.85 -5.26
N ILE A 49 0.46 1.34 -4.40
CA ILE A 49 0.71 1.41 -2.96
C ILE A 49 -0.21 0.42 -2.27
N SER A 50 0.36 -0.44 -1.42
CA SER A 50 -0.42 -1.35 -0.58
C SER A 50 -0.93 -0.63 0.68
N VAL A 51 -2.17 -0.90 1.07
CA VAL A 51 -2.80 -0.38 2.28
C VAL A 51 -3.46 -1.48 3.09
N PRO A 52 -3.59 -1.31 4.42
CA PRO A 52 -4.39 -2.21 5.23
C PRO A 52 -5.82 -2.33 4.73
N SER A 53 -6.40 -3.53 4.81
CA SER A 53 -7.76 -3.78 4.34
C SER A 53 -8.82 -2.96 5.10
N PHE A 54 -8.52 -2.56 6.33
CA PHE A 54 -9.40 -1.76 7.18
C PHE A 54 -9.26 -0.24 6.96
N PHE A 55 -8.35 0.23 6.10
CA PHE A 55 -8.26 1.65 5.78
C PHE A 55 -9.59 2.17 5.22
N THR A 56 -10.09 3.23 5.84
CA THR A 56 -11.26 3.98 5.43
C THR A 56 -11.04 4.69 4.10
N ASP A 57 -12.13 5.15 3.48
CA ASP A 57 -12.06 5.93 2.25
C ASP A 57 -11.28 7.25 2.45
N ALA A 58 -11.41 7.88 3.62
CA ALA A 58 -10.69 9.11 3.95
C ALA A 58 -9.16 8.87 4.00
N GLU A 59 -8.71 7.82 4.69
CA GLU A 59 -7.29 7.47 4.78
C GLU A 59 -6.71 7.06 3.42
N ARG A 60 -7.50 6.37 2.59
CA ARG A 60 -7.11 6.04 1.20
C ARG A 60 -6.92 7.29 0.36
N ARG A 61 -7.84 8.26 0.46
CA ARG A 61 -7.71 9.55 -0.25
C ARG A 61 -6.50 10.33 0.23
N SER A 62 -6.26 10.43 1.54
CA SER A 62 -5.06 11.07 2.09
C SER A 62 -3.76 10.46 1.54
N LEU A 63 -3.72 9.14 1.33
CA LEU A 63 -2.55 8.48 0.74
C LEU A 63 -2.37 8.78 -0.76
N LEU A 64 -3.48 8.90 -1.50
CA LEU A 64 -3.45 9.36 -2.90
C LEU A 64 -2.97 10.81 -2.99
N ASP A 65 -3.45 11.68 -2.11
CA ASP A 65 -3.03 13.08 -2.04
C ASP A 65 -1.52 13.18 -1.75
N ALA A 66 -1.02 12.37 -0.81
CA ALA A 66 0.41 12.29 -0.52
C ALA A 66 1.24 11.83 -1.73
N ALA A 67 0.75 10.85 -2.51
CA ALA A 67 1.40 10.42 -3.74
C ALA A 67 1.41 11.51 -4.82
N GLN A 68 0.32 12.28 -4.93
CA GLN A 68 0.23 13.40 -5.85
C GLN A 68 1.23 14.51 -5.52
N VAL A 69 1.44 14.82 -4.23
CA VAL A 69 2.42 15.82 -3.78
C VAL A 69 3.84 15.54 -4.32
N VAL A 70 4.22 14.26 -4.44
CA VAL A 70 5.55 13.86 -4.92
C VAL A 70 5.60 13.57 -6.43
N GLY A 71 4.50 13.81 -7.14
CA GLY A 71 4.36 13.56 -8.57
C GLY A 71 4.41 12.07 -8.93
N LEU A 72 3.96 11.19 -8.02
CA LEU A 72 3.75 9.78 -8.34
C LEU A 72 2.30 9.56 -8.78
N ASN A 73 2.12 8.99 -9.95
CA ASN A 73 0.83 8.51 -10.43
C ASN A 73 0.50 7.17 -9.77
N CYS A 74 -0.33 7.20 -8.74
CA CYS A 74 -0.77 5.99 -8.05
C CYS A 74 -1.84 5.27 -8.89
N LEU A 75 -1.42 4.26 -9.64
CA LEU A 75 -2.28 3.47 -10.54
C LEU A 75 -3.37 2.71 -9.77
N ARG A 76 -3.06 2.29 -8.54
CA ARG A 76 -3.97 1.56 -7.67
C ARG A 76 -3.50 1.61 -6.21
N LEU A 77 -4.45 1.82 -5.30
CA LEU A 77 -4.32 1.39 -3.91
C LEU A 77 -4.76 -0.07 -3.81
N MET A 78 -3.84 -0.95 -3.45
CA MET A 78 -4.12 -2.39 -3.33
C MET A 78 -4.20 -2.76 -1.85
N ASN A 79 -5.14 -3.62 -1.47
CA ASN A 79 -5.11 -4.17 -0.12
C ASN A 79 -3.87 -5.05 0.04
N ASP A 80 -3.11 -4.85 1.09
CA ASP A 80 -1.91 -5.62 1.44
C ASP A 80 -2.14 -7.14 1.40
N MET A 81 -3.19 -7.66 2.05
CA MET A 81 -3.52 -9.08 2.04
C MET A 81 -3.85 -9.60 0.63
N THR A 82 -4.42 -8.74 -0.22
CA THR A 82 -4.64 -9.08 -1.65
C THR A 82 -3.34 -9.07 -2.45
N ALA A 83 -2.40 -8.18 -2.13
CA ALA A 83 -1.05 -8.19 -2.71
C ALA A 83 -0.31 -9.49 -2.39
N VAL A 84 -0.39 -9.94 -1.13
CA VAL A 84 0.18 -11.21 -0.66
C VAL A 84 -0.48 -12.39 -1.38
N ALA A 85 -1.81 -12.41 -1.44
CA ALA A 85 -2.55 -13.44 -2.16
C ALA A 85 -2.17 -13.49 -3.64
N LEU A 86 -2.03 -12.33 -4.30
CA LEU A 86 -1.62 -12.24 -5.70
C LEU A 86 -0.21 -12.79 -5.91
N ASN A 87 0.75 -12.42 -5.04
CA ASN A 87 2.11 -12.96 -5.09
C ASN A 87 2.09 -14.49 -4.99
N TYR A 88 1.39 -15.04 -4.01
CA TYR A 88 1.23 -16.49 -3.85
C TYR A 88 0.64 -17.15 -5.11
N GLY A 89 -0.43 -16.57 -5.66
CA GLY A 89 -1.14 -17.10 -6.82
C GLY A 89 -0.31 -17.12 -8.11
N ILE A 90 0.57 -16.14 -8.31
CA ILE A 90 1.44 -16.05 -9.49
C ILE A 90 2.53 -17.12 -9.47
N TYR A 91 3.19 -17.32 -8.32
CA TYR A 91 4.36 -18.18 -8.25
C TYR A 91 4.02 -19.65 -8.00
N LYS A 92 2.84 -19.97 -7.46
CA LYS A 92 2.44 -21.36 -7.24
C LYS A 92 2.06 -22.06 -8.54
N GLN A 93 2.86 -23.07 -8.90
CA GLN A 93 2.73 -23.81 -10.15
C GLN A 93 1.69 -24.94 -10.10
N ASP A 94 1.35 -25.40 -8.89
CA ASP A 94 0.50 -26.56 -8.62
C ASP A 94 -0.94 -26.18 -8.22
N LEU A 95 -1.40 -24.99 -8.62
CA LEU A 95 -2.78 -24.56 -8.33
C LEU A 95 -3.80 -25.36 -9.17
N PRO A 96 -4.95 -25.75 -8.58
CA PRO A 96 -6.01 -26.46 -9.29
C PRO A 96 -6.45 -25.72 -10.55
N VAL A 97 -6.79 -26.42 -11.64
CA VAL A 97 -7.35 -25.78 -12.84
C VAL A 97 -8.73 -25.16 -12.55
N ALA A 98 -9.26 -24.35 -13.47
CA ALA A 98 -10.46 -23.53 -13.20
C ALA A 98 -11.72 -24.36 -12.90
N GLU A 99 -11.79 -25.59 -13.42
CA GLU A 99 -12.89 -26.53 -13.29
C GLU A 99 -12.83 -27.34 -11.98
N GLU A 100 -11.68 -27.34 -11.31
CA GLU A 100 -11.46 -28.06 -10.05
C GLU A 100 -11.85 -27.21 -8.84
N LYS A 101 -12.10 -27.89 -7.71
CA LYS A 101 -12.33 -27.21 -6.43
C LYS A 101 -11.12 -26.33 -6.09
N PRO A 102 -11.32 -25.05 -5.73
CA PRO A 102 -10.23 -24.15 -5.44
C PRO A 102 -9.45 -24.59 -4.21
N ARG A 103 -8.15 -24.31 -4.20
CA ARG A 103 -7.32 -24.43 -3.00
C ARG A 103 -7.63 -23.24 -2.10
N ILE A 104 -8.03 -23.51 -0.86
CA ILE A 104 -8.21 -22.48 0.15
C ILE A 104 -6.90 -22.27 0.90
N VAL A 105 -6.46 -21.03 0.96
CA VAL A 105 -5.24 -20.62 1.69
C VAL A 105 -5.60 -19.46 2.60
N VAL A 106 -5.17 -19.55 3.85
CA VAL A 106 -5.32 -18.47 4.82
C VAL A 106 -3.97 -17.79 5.00
N PHE A 107 -3.95 -16.47 4.77
CA PHE A 107 -2.81 -15.62 5.05
C PHE A 107 -3.02 -14.93 6.38
N ILE A 108 -1.97 -14.91 7.20
CA ILE A 108 -1.92 -14.21 8.48
C ILE A 108 -0.74 -13.26 8.41
N ASP A 109 -1.02 -11.96 8.50
CA ASP A 109 -0.03 -10.90 8.57
C ASP A 109 -0.04 -10.28 9.97
N MET A 110 1.08 -10.43 10.67
CA MET A 110 1.31 -9.84 12.00
C MET A 110 2.45 -8.83 11.87
N GLY A 111 2.10 -7.61 11.51
CA GLY A 111 3.04 -6.52 11.32
C GLY A 111 3.38 -5.78 12.62
N HIS A 112 4.08 -4.64 12.46
CA HIS A 112 4.48 -3.79 13.59
C HIS A 112 3.28 -3.22 14.38
N SER A 113 2.19 -2.87 13.70
CA SER A 113 1.04 -2.17 14.31
C SER A 113 -0.32 -2.80 13.99
N ALA A 114 -0.35 -3.88 13.20
CA ALA A 114 -1.58 -4.45 12.70
C ALA A 114 -1.51 -5.97 12.64
N PHE A 115 -2.67 -6.60 12.84
CA PHE A 115 -2.91 -8.02 12.66
C PHE A 115 -4.04 -8.20 11.64
N GLN A 116 -3.76 -8.86 10.52
CA GLN A 116 -4.74 -9.10 9.45
C GLN A 116 -4.77 -10.56 9.06
N VAL A 117 -5.98 -11.08 8.81
CA VAL A 117 -6.20 -12.45 8.36
C VAL A 117 -7.07 -12.40 7.10
N SER A 118 -6.70 -13.17 6.09
CA SER A 118 -7.48 -13.27 4.85
C SER A 118 -7.51 -14.70 4.34
N ALA A 119 -8.71 -15.22 4.11
CA ALA A 119 -8.91 -16.49 3.41
C ALA A 119 -9.08 -16.22 1.91
N CYS A 120 -8.37 -16.97 1.09
CA CYS A 120 -8.37 -16.83 -0.36
C CYS A 120 -8.56 -18.19 -1.03
N ALA A 121 -9.42 -18.22 -2.04
CA ALA A 121 -9.62 -19.35 -2.93
C ALA A 121 -8.78 -19.17 -4.20
N PHE A 122 -8.01 -20.19 -4.57
CA PHE A 122 -7.12 -20.18 -5.73
C PHE A 122 -7.44 -21.27 -6.74
N ASN A 123 -7.47 -20.88 -8.01
CA ASN A 123 -7.32 -21.74 -9.19
C ASN A 123 -6.18 -21.17 -10.05
N LYS A 124 -5.70 -21.92 -11.05
CA LYS A 124 -4.68 -21.47 -11.98
C LYS A 124 -5.12 -20.18 -12.69
N GLY A 125 -4.36 -19.11 -12.49
CA GLY A 125 -4.65 -17.79 -13.07
C GLY A 125 -5.80 -17.01 -12.43
N LYS A 126 -6.40 -17.49 -11.34
CA LYS A 126 -7.53 -16.84 -10.67
C LYS A 126 -7.42 -16.95 -9.15
N LEU A 127 -7.62 -15.83 -8.47
CA LEU A 127 -7.80 -15.80 -7.02
C LEU A 127 -9.10 -15.07 -6.66
N LYS A 128 -9.70 -15.46 -5.55
CA LYS A 128 -10.84 -14.77 -4.94
C LYS A 128 -10.59 -14.69 -3.43
N VAL A 129 -10.60 -13.46 -2.91
CA VAL A 129 -10.69 -13.24 -1.45
C VAL A 129 -12.09 -13.66 -1.00
N LEU A 130 -12.18 -14.49 0.03
CA LEU A 130 -13.42 -15.08 0.55
C LEU A 130 -14.09 -14.20 1.60
#